data_AF-A0A2J6R4V0-F1
#
_entry.id   AF-A0A2J6R4V0-F1
#
_cell.length_a   1.000
_cell.length_b   1.000
_cell.length_c   1.000
_cell.angle_alpha   90.00
_cell.angle_beta   90.00
_cell.angle_gamma   90.00
#
_symmetry.space_group_name_H-M   'P 1'
#
loop_
_entity.id
_entity.type
_entity.pdbx_description
1 polymer ?
#
loop_
_entity_poly.entity_id
_entity_poly.type
_entity_poly.pdbx_seq_one_letter_code
_entity_poly.pdbx_strand_id
1 'polypeptide(L)'
;MIFFWTKLVLQACQHEPFVRHAIVAIGALHKSRLSSPSTRRSKAENESVRDLHREFALLQYNKALNAIRDTISESENGTNPRKVILACLLVVCLENFLGNKYLALSHALAGNRILQDWLVKHPSSLQHKLGISSQASSMIEDELVHAFRKLDLQISSKYDPRQLNEHVVSKRYGRSTIELIPTTFSTLKEAKLFLDLVMRRAQHFVSCALIAPESSALSWPCTLVPPTDTFIATGTNMHSTINIVTDQIRLEQVIYAAEIGTWYRAFQPLFHRLQSTCSTRSRMLYTSFESTILPQR
;
A
#
# COMPACT_ATOMS: atom_id res chain seq x y z
N MET A 1 4.90 10.92 -2.96
CA MET A 1 4.62 10.46 -4.35
C MET A 1 4.98 11.46 -5.44
N ILE A 2 4.78 12.78 -5.32
CA ILE A 2 5.29 13.71 -6.37
C ILE A 2 6.83 13.58 -6.49
N PHE A 3 7.55 13.59 -5.37
CA PHE A 3 9.01 13.44 -5.34
C PHE A 3 9.51 12.11 -5.91
N PHE A 4 8.76 11.02 -5.73
CA PHE A 4 9.06 9.72 -6.34
C PHE A 4 9.17 9.83 -7.87
N TRP A 5 8.14 10.36 -8.53
CA TRP A 5 8.10 10.46 -9.98
C TRP A 5 9.04 11.54 -10.54
N THR A 6 9.16 12.69 -9.86
CA THR A 6 9.90 13.83 -10.40
C THR A 6 11.40 13.79 -10.14
N LYS A 7 11.88 12.98 -9.18
CA LYS A 7 13.31 12.89 -8.85
C LYS A 7 13.83 11.47 -8.93
N LEU A 8 13.32 10.58 -8.09
CA LEU A 8 13.84 9.21 -7.94
C LEU A 8 13.75 8.45 -9.26
N VAL A 9 12.57 8.43 -9.86
CA VAL A 9 12.33 7.73 -11.12
C VAL A 9 13.16 8.31 -12.26
N LEU A 10 13.24 9.64 -12.39
CA LEU A 10 14.00 10.28 -13.47
C LEU A 10 15.51 10.00 -13.35
N GLN A 11 16.04 10.02 -12.13
CA GLN A 11 17.45 9.66 -11.87
C GLN A 11 17.71 8.18 -12.14
N ALA A 12 16.77 7.30 -11.77
CA ALA A 12 16.88 5.87 -12.02
C ALA A 12 16.79 5.53 -13.51
N CYS A 13 16.02 6.26 -14.33
CA CYS A 13 15.97 6.07 -15.79
C CYS A 13 17.32 6.21 -16.50
N GLN A 14 18.26 6.99 -15.93
CA GLN A 14 19.59 7.17 -16.51
C GLN A 14 20.44 5.91 -16.35
N HIS A 15 20.33 5.24 -15.21
CA HIS A 15 21.22 4.15 -14.79
C HIS A 15 20.60 2.77 -14.95
N GLU A 16 19.26 2.66 -14.89
CA GLU A 16 18.54 1.40 -14.85
C GLU A 16 17.66 1.24 -16.10
N PRO A 17 18.04 0.37 -17.06
CA PRO A 17 17.29 0.17 -18.30
C PRO A 17 15.83 -0.22 -18.07
N PHE A 18 15.56 -1.05 -17.06
CA PHE A 18 14.20 -1.47 -16.75
C PHE A 18 13.29 -0.31 -16.33
N VAL A 19 13.82 0.66 -15.58
CA VAL A 19 13.06 1.84 -15.16
C VAL A 19 12.68 2.65 -16.39
N ARG A 20 13.64 2.91 -17.27
CA ARG A 20 13.41 3.65 -18.51
C ARG A 20 12.30 3.02 -19.36
N HIS A 21 12.37 1.72 -19.60
CA HIS A 21 11.34 1.00 -20.36
C HIS A 21 9.97 1.04 -19.67
N ALA A 22 9.92 0.84 -18.36
CA ALA A 22 8.69 0.90 -17.58
C ALA A 22 8.02 2.28 -17.63
N ILE A 23 8.78 3.38 -17.52
CA ILE A 23 8.23 4.74 -17.57
C ILE A 23 7.69 5.07 -18.97
N VAL A 24 8.37 4.65 -20.02
CA VAL A 24 7.86 4.81 -21.39
C VAL A 24 6.55 4.02 -21.57
N ALA A 25 6.48 2.79 -21.04
CA ALA A 25 5.27 1.97 -21.07
C ALA A 25 4.11 2.64 -20.30
N ILE A 26 4.36 3.17 -19.08
CA ILE A 26 3.35 3.90 -18.30
C ILE A 26 2.85 5.13 -19.08
N GLY A 27 3.76 5.92 -19.67
CA GLY A 27 3.40 7.08 -20.47
C GLY A 27 2.54 6.72 -21.68
N ALA A 28 2.86 5.62 -22.37
CA ALA A 28 2.08 5.12 -23.50
C ALA A 28 0.69 4.58 -23.07
N LEU A 29 0.58 3.87 -21.95
CA LEU A 29 -0.71 3.46 -21.38
C LEU A 29 -1.57 4.65 -20.96
N HIS A 30 -0.94 5.67 -20.37
CA HIS A 30 -1.62 6.90 -20.01
C HIS A 30 -2.17 7.61 -21.25
N LYS A 31 -1.38 7.73 -22.32
CA LYS A 31 -1.85 8.27 -23.61
C LYS A 31 -2.98 7.45 -24.21
N SER A 32 -2.86 6.12 -24.22
CA SER A 32 -3.92 5.22 -24.69
C SER A 32 -5.25 5.47 -23.95
N ARG A 33 -5.21 5.65 -22.62
CA ARG A 33 -6.42 5.97 -21.82
C ARG A 33 -6.94 7.40 -22.02
N LEU A 34 -6.07 8.36 -22.31
CA LEU A 34 -6.41 9.76 -22.54
C LEU A 34 -6.81 10.07 -23.99
N SER A 35 -6.66 9.14 -24.92
CA SER A 35 -7.19 9.23 -26.28
C SER A 35 -8.73 9.27 -26.24
N SER A 36 -9.26 10.40 -25.79
CA SER A 36 -10.68 10.76 -25.85
C SER A 36 -11.08 10.95 -27.32
N PRO A 37 -12.33 10.62 -27.71
CA PRO A 37 -12.80 10.92 -29.05
C PRO A 37 -12.64 12.41 -29.34
N SER A 38 -11.65 12.76 -30.15
CA SER A 38 -11.51 14.13 -30.64
C SER A 38 -12.62 14.39 -31.66
N THR A 39 -13.27 15.56 -31.59
CA THR A 39 -14.30 15.98 -32.57
C THR A 39 -13.77 16.07 -34.00
N ARG A 40 -12.45 16.01 -34.19
CA ARG A 40 -11.76 16.03 -35.49
C ARG A 40 -11.44 14.66 -36.07
N ARG A 41 -11.55 13.57 -35.29
CA ARG A 41 -11.22 12.21 -35.75
C ARG A 41 -12.45 11.32 -35.68
N SER A 42 -12.55 10.41 -36.64
CA SER A 42 -13.58 9.39 -36.60
C SER A 42 -13.40 8.48 -35.37
N LYS A 43 -14.47 7.79 -34.96
CA LYS A 43 -14.41 6.83 -33.86
C LYS A 43 -13.35 5.74 -34.13
N ALA A 44 -13.30 5.23 -35.36
CA ALA A 44 -12.32 4.21 -35.78
C ALA A 44 -10.87 4.71 -35.71
N GLU A 45 -10.60 5.97 -36.09
CA GLU A 45 -9.26 6.57 -35.98
C GLU A 45 -8.83 6.74 -34.52
N ASN A 46 -9.74 7.17 -33.65
CA ASN A 46 -9.44 7.31 -32.22
C ASN A 46 -9.17 5.94 -31.57
N GLU A 47 -9.90 4.89 -31.98
CA GLU A 47 -9.67 3.51 -31.54
C GLU A 47 -8.31 2.98 -32.03
N SER A 48 -7.98 3.18 -33.30
CA SER A 48 -6.67 2.80 -33.86
C SER A 48 -5.49 3.46 -33.12
N VAL A 49 -5.56 4.77 -32.84
CA VAL A 49 -4.52 5.48 -32.09
C VAL A 49 -4.38 4.96 -30.65
N ARG A 50 -5.50 4.65 -30.00
CA ARG A 50 -5.51 4.05 -28.65
C ARG A 50 -4.83 2.70 -28.66
N ASP A 51 -5.10 1.87 -29.66
CA ASP A 51 -4.56 0.51 -29.78
C ASP A 51 -3.06 0.54 -30.07
N LEU A 52 -2.60 1.44 -30.96
CA LEU A 52 -1.18 1.67 -31.22
C LEU A 52 -0.40 2.07 -29.96
N HIS A 53 -0.95 3.00 -29.16
CA HIS A 53 -0.32 3.39 -27.89
C HIS A 53 -0.29 2.23 -26.89
N ARG A 54 -1.33 1.38 -26.87
CA ARG A 54 -1.39 0.21 -25.99
C ARG A 54 -0.39 -0.86 -26.42
N GLU A 55 -0.29 -1.16 -27.70
CA GLU A 55 0.66 -2.14 -28.24
C GLU A 55 2.10 -1.69 -28.00
N PHE A 56 2.42 -0.43 -28.29
CA PHE A 56 3.74 0.13 -27.99
C PHE A 56 4.06 0.05 -26.48
N ALA A 57 3.08 0.30 -25.62
CA ALA A 57 3.28 0.15 -24.19
C ALA A 57 3.61 -1.29 -23.78
N LEU A 58 2.94 -2.29 -24.35
CA LEU A 58 3.22 -3.70 -24.08
C LEU A 58 4.62 -4.11 -24.54
N LEU A 59 5.06 -3.62 -25.71
CA LEU A 59 6.43 -3.84 -26.19
C LEU A 59 7.47 -3.26 -25.21
N GLN A 60 7.25 -2.04 -24.73
CA GLN A 60 8.13 -1.41 -23.74
C GLN A 60 8.06 -2.13 -22.39
N TYR A 61 6.88 -2.60 -21.98
CA TYR A 61 6.75 -3.37 -20.75
C TYR A 61 7.54 -4.68 -20.83
N ASN A 62 7.46 -5.42 -21.94
CA ASN A 62 8.26 -6.63 -22.14
C ASN A 62 9.77 -6.34 -22.07
N LYS A 63 10.23 -5.23 -22.66
CA LYS A 63 11.63 -4.79 -22.52
C LYS A 63 12.00 -4.50 -21.06
N ALA A 64 11.09 -3.90 -20.29
CA ALA A 64 11.32 -3.68 -18.87
C ALA A 64 11.44 -5.00 -18.10
N LEU A 65 10.57 -5.97 -18.37
CA LEU A 65 10.60 -7.30 -17.73
C LEU A 65 11.89 -8.05 -18.04
N ASN A 66 12.37 -8.02 -19.28
CA ASN A 66 13.65 -8.62 -19.65
C ASN A 66 14.80 -7.94 -18.91
N ALA A 67 14.87 -6.61 -18.92
CA ALA A 67 15.89 -5.88 -18.19
C ALA A 67 15.86 -6.12 -16.67
N ILE A 68 14.68 -6.37 -16.07
CA ILE A 68 14.56 -6.78 -14.67
C ILE A 68 15.21 -8.16 -14.46
N ARG A 69 14.93 -9.12 -15.35
CA ARG A 69 15.51 -10.47 -15.28
C ARG A 69 17.03 -10.42 -15.39
N ASP A 70 17.55 -9.65 -16.33
CA ASP A 70 18.99 -9.46 -16.53
C ASP A 70 19.62 -8.85 -15.25
N THR A 71 19.02 -7.79 -14.73
CA THR A 71 19.48 -7.12 -13.48
C THR A 71 19.52 -8.07 -12.27
N ILE A 72 18.57 -9.02 -12.18
CA ILE A 72 18.53 -10.01 -11.10
C ILE A 72 19.57 -11.11 -11.32
N SER A 73 19.82 -11.48 -12.58
CA SER A 73 20.70 -12.60 -12.93
C SER A 73 22.18 -12.21 -12.89
N GLU A 74 22.52 -10.97 -13.22
CA GLU A 74 23.89 -10.44 -13.28
C GLU A 74 24.48 -10.06 -11.92
N SER A 75 23.74 -10.21 -10.81
CA SER A 75 24.26 -9.76 -9.50
C SER A 75 25.26 -10.76 -8.90
N GLU A 76 26.56 -10.57 -9.20
CA GLU A 76 27.67 -11.37 -8.67
C GLU A 76 27.78 -11.36 -7.12
N ASN A 77 27.28 -10.30 -6.48
CA ASN A 77 27.31 -10.10 -5.02
C ASN A 77 25.93 -10.17 -4.34
N GLY A 78 24.94 -10.78 -5.01
CA GLY A 78 23.55 -10.85 -4.53
C GLY A 78 22.69 -9.67 -4.98
N THR A 79 21.38 -9.94 -5.10
CA THR A 79 20.45 -9.02 -5.75
C THR A 79 20.27 -7.72 -4.96
N ASN A 80 20.50 -6.57 -5.58
CA ASN A 80 20.33 -5.26 -4.94
C ASN A 80 18.84 -5.04 -4.57
N PRO A 81 18.49 -5.00 -3.26
CA PRO A 81 17.09 -4.94 -2.81
C PRO A 81 16.38 -3.68 -3.29
N ARG A 82 17.11 -2.55 -3.41
CA ARG A 82 16.57 -1.30 -3.95
C ARG A 82 16.04 -1.48 -5.36
N LYS A 83 16.81 -2.15 -6.24
CA LYS A 83 16.41 -2.37 -7.64
C LYS A 83 15.16 -3.26 -7.72
N VAL A 84 15.11 -4.33 -6.92
CA VAL A 84 13.95 -5.24 -6.88
C VAL A 84 12.69 -4.54 -6.39
N ILE A 85 12.80 -3.75 -5.32
CA ILE A 85 11.67 -3.00 -4.76
C ILE A 85 11.16 -1.97 -5.76
N LEU A 86 12.07 -1.26 -6.45
CA LEU A 86 11.71 -0.32 -7.51
C LEU A 86 11.02 -1.04 -8.68
N ALA A 87 11.55 -2.19 -9.12
CA ALA A 87 10.95 -3.01 -10.17
C ALA A 87 9.54 -3.49 -9.78
N CYS A 88 9.36 -4.02 -8.56
CA CYS A 88 8.05 -4.40 -8.03
C CYS A 88 7.06 -3.23 -8.09
N LEU A 89 7.45 -2.04 -7.64
CA LEU A 89 6.56 -0.86 -7.66
C LEU A 89 6.15 -0.47 -9.08
N LEU A 90 7.08 -0.51 -10.05
CA LEU A 90 6.79 -0.19 -11.45
C LEU A 90 5.88 -1.23 -12.09
N VAL A 91 6.10 -2.51 -11.81
CA VAL A 91 5.22 -3.61 -12.24
C VAL A 91 3.83 -3.45 -11.64
N VAL A 92 3.71 -3.13 -10.34
CA VAL A 92 2.42 -2.81 -9.70
C VAL A 92 1.69 -1.70 -10.45
N CYS A 93 2.38 -0.62 -10.83
CA CYS A 93 1.77 0.45 -11.62
C CYS A 93 1.28 -0.07 -12.99
N LEU A 94 2.14 -0.76 -13.74
CA LEU A 94 1.83 -1.26 -15.08
C LEU A 94 0.67 -2.27 -15.08
N GLU A 95 0.68 -3.25 -14.17
CA GLU A 95 -0.39 -4.24 -14.05
C GLU A 95 -1.72 -3.59 -13.65
N ASN A 96 -1.71 -2.55 -12.81
CA ASN A 96 -2.90 -1.74 -12.53
C ASN A 96 -3.40 -0.96 -13.76
N PHE A 97 -2.49 -0.50 -14.63
CA PHE A 97 -2.87 0.09 -15.92
C PHE A 97 -3.44 -0.95 -16.90
N LEU A 98 -3.02 -2.20 -16.81
CA LEU A 98 -3.50 -3.30 -17.65
C LEU A 98 -4.74 -3.99 -17.08
N GLY A 99 -5.09 -3.73 -15.82
CA GLY A 99 -6.26 -4.31 -15.14
C GLY A 99 -5.98 -5.64 -14.43
N ASN A 100 -4.73 -6.09 -14.40
CA ASN A 100 -4.35 -7.35 -13.77
C ASN A 100 -4.07 -7.16 -12.28
N LYS A 101 -5.14 -7.17 -11.49
CA LYS A 101 -5.09 -6.92 -10.04
C LYS A 101 -4.32 -8.01 -9.28
N TYR A 102 -4.35 -9.25 -9.75
CA TYR A 102 -3.67 -10.37 -9.10
C TYR A 102 -2.15 -10.25 -9.20
N LEU A 103 -1.62 -9.99 -10.40
CA LEU A 103 -0.18 -9.76 -10.56
C LEU A 103 0.28 -8.50 -9.84
N ALA A 104 -0.50 -7.41 -9.90
CA ALA A 104 -0.20 -6.21 -9.13
C ALA A 104 -0.12 -6.51 -7.63
N LEU A 105 -1.06 -7.26 -7.08
CA LEU A 105 -1.06 -7.67 -5.68
C LEU A 105 0.16 -8.54 -5.34
N SER A 106 0.47 -9.54 -6.16
CA SER A 106 1.62 -10.42 -5.98
C SER A 106 2.93 -9.63 -5.91
N HIS A 107 3.17 -8.71 -6.85
CA HIS A 107 4.37 -7.86 -6.85
C HIS A 107 4.41 -6.87 -5.69
N ALA A 108 3.26 -6.35 -5.26
CA ALA A 108 3.19 -5.46 -4.09
C ALA A 108 3.55 -6.20 -2.80
N LEU A 109 3.06 -7.43 -2.62
CA LEU A 109 3.39 -8.29 -1.46
C LEU A 109 4.86 -8.69 -1.48
N ALA A 110 5.39 -9.13 -2.61
CA ALA A 110 6.80 -9.50 -2.76
C ALA A 110 7.72 -8.30 -2.45
N GLY A 111 7.45 -7.13 -3.03
CA GLY A 111 8.22 -5.92 -2.78
C GLY A 111 8.16 -5.47 -1.32
N ASN A 112 6.98 -5.57 -0.68
CA ASN A 112 6.84 -5.23 0.73
C ASN A 112 7.65 -6.19 1.63
N ARG A 113 7.66 -7.50 1.36
CA ARG A 113 8.46 -8.48 2.11
C ARG A 113 9.95 -8.16 2.04
N ILE A 114 10.48 -7.92 0.83
CA ILE A 114 11.89 -7.56 0.63
C ILE A 114 12.23 -6.26 1.36
N LEU A 115 11.32 -5.27 1.34
CA LEU A 115 11.48 -4.02 2.05
C LEU A 115 11.55 -4.22 3.57
N GLN A 116 10.65 -5.03 4.14
CA GLN A 116 10.65 -5.33 5.57
C GLN A 116 11.95 -6.04 5.98
N ASP A 117 12.38 -7.05 5.23
CA ASP A 117 13.61 -7.78 5.49
C ASP A 117 14.84 -6.87 5.46
N TRP A 118 14.87 -5.92 4.51
CA TRP A 118 15.94 -4.93 4.44
C TRP A 118 15.94 -3.98 5.64
N LEU A 119 14.77 -3.47 6.04
CA LEU A 119 14.63 -2.54 7.17
C LEU A 119 15.00 -3.19 8.51
N VAL A 120 14.68 -4.48 8.70
CA VAL A 120 15.10 -5.24 9.90
C VAL A 120 16.62 -5.37 9.97
N LYS A 121 17.29 -5.59 8.83
CA LYS A 121 18.76 -5.70 8.76
C LYS A 121 19.47 -4.34 8.88
N HIS A 122 18.77 -3.23 8.65
CA HIS A 122 19.34 -1.87 8.64
C HIS A 122 18.54 -0.89 9.51
N PRO A 123 18.48 -1.08 10.85
CA PRO A 123 17.64 -0.29 11.75
C PRO A 123 17.98 1.21 11.78
N SER A 124 19.23 1.58 11.49
CA SER A 124 19.70 2.97 11.40
C SER A 124 19.13 3.75 10.20
N SER A 125 18.64 3.06 9.17
CA SER A 125 18.05 3.70 7.97
C SER A 125 16.71 4.40 8.28
N LEU A 126 16.00 4.01 9.35
CA LEU A 126 14.77 4.65 9.79
C LEU A 126 14.99 6.00 10.50
N GLN A 127 16.24 6.33 10.86
CA GLN A 127 16.60 7.54 11.59
C GLN A 127 16.94 8.72 10.67
N HIS A 128 17.03 8.50 9.35
CA HIS A 128 17.40 9.58 8.45
C HIS A 128 16.23 10.56 8.28
N LYS A 129 16.36 11.71 8.96
CA LYS A 129 15.53 12.90 8.78
C LYS A 129 15.30 13.15 7.30
N LEU A 130 14.02 13.27 6.92
CA LEU A 130 13.49 14.10 5.83
C LEU A 130 14.55 15.01 5.18
N GLY A 131 15.34 14.48 4.27
CA GLY A 131 16.57 15.18 3.89
C GLY A 131 17.25 14.49 2.72
N ILE A 132 17.15 15.12 1.57
CA ILE A 132 17.83 14.78 0.32
C ILE A 132 19.32 14.58 0.61
N SER A 133 19.80 13.35 0.55
CA SER A 133 21.23 13.05 0.36
C SER A 133 21.38 11.70 -0.32
N SER A 134 21.73 11.80 -1.60
CA SER A 134 22.29 10.74 -2.41
C SER A 134 23.70 10.44 -1.90
N GLN A 135 24.00 9.16 -1.62
CA GLN A 135 25.27 8.47 -1.93
C GLN A 135 25.37 7.14 -1.17
N ALA A 136 24.54 6.18 -1.56
CA ALA A 136 24.88 4.77 -1.46
C ALA A 136 23.96 4.01 -2.43
N SER A 137 24.57 3.33 -3.40
CA SER A 137 23.88 2.45 -4.37
C SER A 137 23.05 1.33 -3.69
N SER A 138 23.13 1.20 -2.37
CA SER A 138 22.47 0.20 -1.52
C SER A 138 21.37 0.74 -0.59
N MET A 139 21.19 2.07 -0.48
CA MET A 139 20.18 2.64 0.42
C MET A 139 18.82 2.75 -0.25
N ILE A 140 17.78 2.18 0.38
CA ILE A 140 16.39 2.33 -0.07
C ILE A 140 15.90 3.74 0.29
N GLU A 141 15.39 4.47 -0.69
CA GLU A 141 14.88 5.82 -0.48
C GLU A 141 13.57 5.84 0.31
N ASP A 142 13.39 6.83 1.18
CA ASP A 142 12.16 7.04 1.96
C ASP A 142 10.89 7.05 1.10
N GLU A 143 10.96 7.58 -0.13
CA GLU A 143 9.79 7.61 -1.01
C GLU A 143 9.34 6.20 -1.43
N LEU A 144 10.24 5.23 -1.56
CA LEU A 144 9.88 3.83 -1.77
C LEU A 144 9.23 3.25 -0.53
N VAL A 145 9.80 3.51 0.65
CA VAL A 145 9.21 3.09 1.94
C VAL A 145 7.78 3.60 2.07
N HIS A 146 7.56 4.89 1.78
CA HIS A 146 6.24 5.50 1.81
C HIS A 146 5.29 4.93 0.75
N ALA A 147 5.77 4.66 -0.45
CA ALA A 147 4.96 4.04 -1.50
C ALA A 147 4.46 2.66 -1.08
N PHE A 148 5.34 1.82 -0.52
CA PHE A 148 4.98 0.49 -0.06
C PHE A 148 4.10 0.52 1.18
N ARG A 149 4.32 1.42 2.15
CA ARG A 149 3.38 1.62 3.28
C ARG A 149 1.98 1.98 2.79
N LYS A 150 1.87 2.82 1.77
CA LYS A 150 0.59 3.17 1.17
C LYS A 150 -0.05 1.99 0.43
N LEU A 151 0.73 1.22 -0.32
CA LEU A 151 0.24 0.01 -0.97
C LEU A 151 -0.25 -1.01 0.06
N ASP A 152 0.48 -1.16 1.16
CA ASP A 152 0.17 -2.04 2.27
C ASP A 152 -1.21 -1.72 2.88
N LEU A 153 -1.47 -0.44 3.17
CA LEU A 153 -2.79 0.05 3.61
C LEU A 153 -3.90 -0.27 2.60
N GLN A 154 -3.61 -0.14 1.30
CA GLN A 154 -4.59 -0.42 0.25
C GLN A 154 -4.89 -1.91 0.11
N ILE A 155 -3.90 -2.78 0.31
CA ILE A 155 -4.06 -4.24 0.30
C ILE A 155 -4.93 -4.65 1.48
N SER A 156 -4.56 -4.22 2.70
CA SER A 156 -5.29 -4.53 3.94
C SER A 156 -6.77 -4.14 3.90
N SER A 157 -7.12 -3.09 3.15
CA SER A 157 -8.48 -2.55 3.12
C SER A 157 -9.41 -3.19 2.07
N LYS A 158 -8.90 -3.96 1.09
CA LYS A 158 -9.72 -4.47 -0.03
C LYS A 158 -9.86 -5.98 -0.02
N TYR A 159 -8.73 -6.65 -0.23
CA TYR A 159 -8.61 -8.09 -0.26
C TYR A 159 -7.18 -8.41 0.16
N ASP A 160 -7.07 -9.03 1.33
CA ASP A 160 -5.78 -9.30 1.94
C ASP A 160 -5.52 -10.81 1.97
N PRO A 161 -4.66 -11.34 1.08
CA PRO A 161 -4.35 -12.76 1.03
C PRO A 161 -3.27 -13.18 2.05
N ARG A 162 -2.78 -12.26 2.89
CA ARG A 162 -1.71 -12.56 3.85
C ARG A 162 -2.19 -13.45 4.97
N GLN A 163 -1.28 -14.28 5.46
CA GLN A 163 -1.55 -15.17 6.58
C GLN A 163 -1.52 -14.42 7.92
N LEU A 164 -2.16 -14.98 8.95
CA LEU A 164 -2.27 -14.38 10.28
C LEU A 164 -0.90 -13.99 10.88
N ASN A 165 0.13 -14.83 10.68
CA ASN A 165 1.50 -14.57 11.14
C ASN A 165 2.09 -13.28 10.54
N GLU A 166 1.87 -13.02 9.24
CA GLU A 166 2.33 -11.79 8.57
C GLU A 166 1.66 -10.55 9.18
N HIS A 167 0.39 -10.64 9.54
CA HIS A 167 -0.33 -9.58 10.26
C HIS A 167 0.19 -9.39 11.69
N VAL A 168 0.50 -10.48 12.41
CA VAL A 168 1.04 -10.43 13.78
C VAL A 168 2.41 -9.74 13.80
N VAL A 169 3.27 -10.00 12.82
CA VAL A 169 4.55 -9.31 12.68
C VAL A 169 4.32 -7.84 12.30
N SER A 170 3.45 -7.59 11.32
CA SER A 170 3.24 -6.26 10.76
C SER A 170 2.56 -5.29 11.72
N LYS A 171 1.65 -5.76 12.60
CA LYS A 171 1.02 -4.94 13.65
C LYS A 171 2.01 -4.47 14.71
N ARG A 172 3.10 -5.24 14.94
CA ARG A 172 4.16 -4.89 15.90
C ARG A 172 5.21 -3.96 15.29
N TYR A 173 5.41 -4.01 13.98
CA TYR A 173 6.37 -3.19 13.27
C TYR A 173 6.16 -1.68 13.46
N GLY A 174 7.24 -0.93 13.67
CA GLY A 174 7.23 0.52 13.84
C GLY A 174 6.75 1.03 15.20
N ARG A 175 6.60 0.14 16.20
CA ARG A 175 6.19 0.53 17.57
C ARG A 175 7.12 1.59 18.16
N SER A 176 8.42 1.38 18.08
CA SER A 176 9.43 2.34 18.57
C SER A 176 9.34 3.70 17.87
N THR A 177 8.92 3.73 16.60
CA THR A 177 8.68 4.99 15.89
C THR A 177 7.43 5.70 16.41
N ILE A 178 6.36 4.97 16.73
CA ILE A 178 5.13 5.55 17.31
C ILE A 178 5.37 6.15 18.71
N GLU A 179 6.26 5.54 19.50
CA GLU A 179 6.68 6.09 20.80
C GLU A 179 7.39 7.46 20.67
N LEU A 180 7.87 7.79 19.46
CA LEU A 180 8.51 9.08 19.14
C LEU A 180 7.56 10.10 18.51
N ILE A 181 6.23 9.88 18.53
CA ILE A 181 5.27 10.91 18.08
C ILE A 181 5.50 12.20 18.89
N PRO A 182 5.78 13.34 18.23
CA PRO A 182 5.99 14.61 18.91
C PRO A 182 4.69 15.10 19.54
N THR A 183 4.80 15.98 20.54
CA THR A 183 3.62 16.62 21.15
C THR A 183 2.87 17.53 20.19
N THR A 184 3.56 18.10 19.18
CA THR A 184 2.95 18.85 18.08
C THR A 184 3.72 18.61 16.79
N PHE A 185 3.00 18.45 15.66
CA PHE A 185 3.65 18.33 14.35
C PHE A 185 4.06 19.69 13.77
N SER A 186 5.23 19.71 13.15
CA SER A 186 5.76 20.90 12.47
C SER A 186 5.19 21.08 11.07
N THR A 187 5.00 19.97 10.34
CA THR A 187 4.57 19.98 8.94
C THR A 187 3.48 18.94 8.67
N LEU A 188 2.66 19.19 7.64
CA LEU A 188 1.66 18.21 7.19
C LEU A 188 2.33 16.93 6.66
N LYS A 189 3.53 17.05 6.08
CA LYS A 189 4.31 15.90 5.60
C LYS A 189 4.65 14.98 6.76
N GLU A 190 5.23 15.51 7.83
CA GLU A 190 5.57 14.77 9.05
C GLU A 190 4.33 14.11 9.68
N ALA A 191 3.25 14.88 9.89
CA ALA A 191 2.00 14.34 10.44
C ALA A 191 1.46 13.17 9.62
N LYS A 192 1.52 13.27 8.29
CA LYS A 192 1.10 12.20 7.37
C LYS A 192 1.94 10.93 7.52
N LEU A 193 3.25 11.04 7.72
CA LEU A 193 4.12 9.86 7.86
C LEU A 193 3.74 9.03 9.10
N PHE A 194 3.51 9.71 10.22
CA PHE A 194 3.04 9.05 11.44
C PHE A 194 1.62 8.49 11.27
N LEU A 195 0.72 9.22 10.60
CA LEU A 195 -0.63 8.73 10.33
C LEU A 195 -0.62 7.43 9.52
N ASP A 196 0.15 7.40 8.43
CA ASP A 196 0.26 6.23 7.57
C ASP A 196 0.78 5.01 8.37
N LEU A 197 1.68 5.22 9.35
CA LEU A 197 2.17 4.15 10.22
C LEU A 197 1.14 3.70 11.27
N VAL A 198 0.46 4.63 11.94
CA VAL A 198 -0.60 4.32 12.93
C VAL A 198 -1.73 3.54 12.26
N MET A 199 -2.21 4.01 11.12
CA MET A 199 -3.28 3.35 10.36
C MET A 199 -2.87 1.96 9.89
N ARG A 200 -1.62 1.79 9.47
CA ARG A 200 -1.10 0.49 9.04
C ARG A 200 -1.11 -0.50 10.19
N ARG A 201 -0.59 -0.11 11.35
CA ARG A 201 -0.56 -0.95 12.55
C ARG A 201 -1.97 -1.33 13.00
N ALA A 202 -2.88 -0.35 13.04
CA ALA A 202 -4.27 -0.57 13.39
C ALA A 202 -4.97 -1.53 12.41
N GLN A 203 -4.75 -1.39 11.10
CA GLN A 203 -5.32 -2.31 10.11
C GLN A 203 -4.81 -3.74 10.27
N HIS A 204 -3.50 -3.95 10.50
CA HIS A 204 -2.99 -5.30 10.75
C HIS A 204 -3.52 -5.89 12.06
N PHE A 205 -3.73 -5.07 13.09
CA PHE A 205 -4.44 -5.50 14.30
C PHE A 205 -5.88 -5.94 13.99
N VAL A 206 -6.63 -5.15 13.23
CA VAL A 206 -7.99 -5.50 12.80
C VAL A 206 -7.98 -6.82 12.02
N SER A 207 -7.06 -7.02 11.08
CA SER A 207 -6.92 -8.29 10.37
C SER A 207 -6.63 -9.45 11.33
N CYS A 208 -5.75 -9.28 12.33
CA CYS A 208 -5.53 -10.32 13.34
C CYS A 208 -6.78 -10.62 14.17
N ALA A 209 -7.55 -9.60 14.55
CA ALA A 209 -8.77 -9.76 15.34
C ALA A 209 -9.90 -10.41 14.52
N LEU A 210 -9.95 -10.13 13.21
CA LEU A 210 -10.92 -10.73 12.28
C LEU A 210 -10.59 -12.17 11.88
N ILE A 211 -9.31 -12.56 11.98
CA ILE A 211 -8.80 -13.91 11.65
C ILE A 211 -8.56 -14.74 12.94
N ALA A 212 -8.98 -14.24 14.11
CA ALA A 212 -8.78 -14.89 15.40
C ALA A 212 -9.40 -16.32 15.45
N PRO A 213 -8.82 -17.26 16.22
CA PRO A 213 -8.60 -18.64 15.78
C PRO A 213 -9.75 -19.64 16.01
N GLU A 214 -10.98 -19.21 16.24
CA GLU A 214 -12.07 -20.18 16.50
C GLU A 214 -12.93 -20.52 15.27
N SER A 215 -12.36 -20.43 14.06
CA SER A 215 -13.01 -21.05 12.90
C SER A 215 -12.98 -22.59 12.95
N SER A 216 -11.99 -23.20 13.63
CA SER A 216 -11.87 -24.66 13.77
C SER A 216 -12.51 -25.20 15.06
N ALA A 217 -12.76 -24.35 16.06
CA ALA A 217 -13.48 -24.75 17.28
C ALA A 217 -15.00 -24.94 17.03
N LEU A 218 -15.50 -24.47 15.87
CA LEU A 218 -16.90 -24.56 15.47
C LEU A 218 -17.18 -25.71 14.47
N SER A 219 -16.17 -26.50 14.08
CA SER A 219 -16.42 -27.75 13.36
C SER A 219 -16.82 -28.83 14.37
N TRP A 220 -18.12 -29.01 14.57
CA TRP A 220 -18.63 -30.25 15.16
C TRP A 220 -18.52 -31.37 14.11
N PRO A 221 -18.03 -32.58 14.47
CA PRO A 221 -18.27 -33.76 13.66
C PRO A 221 -19.78 -33.92 13.54
N CYS A 222 -20.31 -33.90 12.31
CA CYS A 222 -21.73 -34.16 12.09
C CYS A 222 -22.01 -35.63 12.45
N THR A 223 -22.50 -35.89 13.67
CA THR A 223 -22.89 -37.23 14.13
C THR A 223 -24.32 -37.59 13.75
N LEU A 224 -25.05 -36.66 13.13
CA LEU A 224 -26.37 -36.91 12.59
C LEU A 224 -26.22 -37.42 11.16
N VAL A 225 -26.57 -38.68 10.94
CA VAL A 225 -26.90 -39.17 9.59
C VAL A 225 -28.08 -38.33 9.12
N PRO A 226 -27.92 -37.47 8.10
CA PRO A 226 -29.03 -36.67 7.63
C PRO A 226 -30.09 -37.61 7.05
N PRO A 227 -31.38 -37.40 7.34
CA PRO A 227 -32.44 -38.09 6.60
C PRO A 227 -32.25 -37.75 5.12
N THR A 228 -32.46 -38.76 4.27
CA THR A 228 -31.94 -38.94 2.90
C THR A 228 -32.11 -37.74 1.95
N ASP A 229 -32.95 -36.76 2.29
CA ASP A 229 -33.34 -35.61 1.45
C ASP A 229 -33.01 -34.24 2.03
N THR A 230 -31.90 -34.08 2.79
CA THR A 230 -31.49 -32.74 3.28
C THR A 230 -30.22 -32.27 2.60
N PHE A 231 -30.35 -31.26 1.72
CA PHE A 231 -29.22 -30.57 1.10
C PHE A 231 -28.63 -29.56 2.09
N ILE A 232 -27.46 -29.86 2.66
CA ILE A 232 -26.72 -28.90 3.50
C ILE A 232 -25.95 -27.96 2.55
N ALA A 233 -26.46 -26.76 2.35
CA ALA A 233 -25.68 -25.68 1.76
C ALA A 233 -24.71 -25.13 2.82
N THR A 234 -23.43 -25.46 2.72
CA THR A 234 -22.34 -24.83 3.46
C THR A 234 -22.19 -23.39 2.98
N GLY A 235 -23.03 -22.50 3.50
CA GLY A 235 -22.99 -21.06 3.24
C GLY A 235 -22.82 -20.29 4.54
N THR A 236 -21.88 -19.35 4.54
CA THR A 236 -21.70 -18.30 5.55
C THR A 236 -22.97 -17.46 5.67
N ASN A 237 -23.76 -17.70 6.71
CA ASN A 237 -24.96 -16.94 7.03
C ASN A 237 -24.61 -15.57 7.64
N MET A 238 -25.38 -14.56 7.24
CA MET A 238 -25.11 -13.12 7.35
C MET A 238 -25.25 -12.48 8.76
N HIS A 239 -25.51 -13.25 9.83
CA HIS A 239 -25.89 -12.71 11.15
C HIS A 239 -25.15 -13.27 12.36
N SER A 240 -23.98 -13.92 12.20
CA SER A 240 -23.13 -14.27 13.34
C SER A 240 -21.73 -13.72 13.17
N THR A 241 -21.24 -12.96 14.16
CA THR A 241 -19.81 -12.62 14.23
C THR A 241 -19.10 -13.87 14.73
N ILE A 242 -18.43 -14.59 13.83
CA ILE A 242 -17.70 -15.85 14.10
C ILE A 242 -16.46 -15.61 15.01
N ASN A 243 -16.18 -14.37 15.40
CA ASN A 243 -14.95 -13.99 16.09
C ASN A 243 -15.16 -13.87 17.61
N ILE A 244 -14.52 -14.74 18.37
CA ILE A 244 -14.43 -14.62 19.83
C ILE A 244 -13.46 -13.49 20.17
N VAL A 245 -14.00 -12.46 20.82
CA VAL A 245 -13.22 -11.34 21.35
C VAL A 245 -12.60 -11.75 22.67
N THR A 246 -11.34 -12.19 22.62
CA THR A 246 -10.56 -12.53 23.82
C THR A 246 -10.17 -11.26 24.60
N ASP A 247 -9.89 -11.39 25.89
CA ASP A 247 -9.39 -10.26 26.69
C ASP A 247 -8.06 -9.72 26.14
N GLN A 248 -7.25 -10.58 25.51
CA GLN A 248 -6.04 -10.16 24.79
C GLN A 248 -6.36 -9.21 23.63
N ILE A 249 -7.42 -9.49 22.84
CA ILE A 249 -7.86 -8.60 21.75
C ILE A 249 -8.34 -7.26 22.32
N ARG A 250 -9.07 -7.27 23.44
CA ARG A 250 -9.52 -6.03 24.12
C ARG A 250 -8.34 -5.19 24.62
N LEU A 251 -7.34 -5.83 25.24
CA LEU A 251 -6.13 -5.13 25.69
C LEU A 251 -5.36 -4.52 24.52
N GLU A 252 -5.18 -5.28 23.44
CA GLU A 252 -4.53 -4.76 22.22
C GLU A 252 -5.34 -3.63 21.57
N GLN A 253 -6.67 -3.71 21.54
CA GLN A 253 -7.54 -2.65 21.02
C GLN A 253 -7.28 -1.32 21.73
N VAL A 254 -7.13 -1.34 23.06
CA VAL A 254 -6.83 -0.14 23.86
C VAL A 254 -5.48 0.47 23.44
N ILE A 255 -4.47 -0.35 23.15
CA ILE A 255 -3.16 0.12 22.69
C ILE A 255 -3.30 0.87 21.36
N TYR A 256 -3.89 0.26 20.34
CA TYR A 256 -4.00 0.91 19.02
C TYR A 256 -4.94 2.13 19.05
N ALA A 257 -6.00 2.10 19.86
CA ALA A 257 -6.85 3.26 20.08
C ALA A 257 -6.06 4.42 20.73
N ALA A 258 -5.17 4.12 21.69
CA ALA A 258 -4.29 5.11 22.30
C ALA A 258 -3.26 5.69 21.32
N GLU A 259 -2.70 4.88 20.42
CA GLU A 259 -1.81 5.35 19.34
C GLU A 259 -2.53 6.35 18.43
N ILE A 260 -3.77 6.02 18.00
CA ILE A 260 -4.62 6.91 17.18
C ILE A 260 -4.92 8.21 17.93
N GLY A 261 -5.32 8.11 19.20
CA GLY A 261 -5.60 9.28 20.04
C GLY A 261 -4.38 10.17 20.25
N THR A 262 -3.19 9.58 20.42
CA THR A 262 -1.92 10.31 20.58
C THR A 262 -1.57 11.08 19.31
N TRP A 263 -1.67 10.44 18.15
CA TRP A 263 -1.48 11.12 16.87
C TRP A 263 -2.48 12.27 16.68
N TYR A 264 -3.76 12.04 17.00
CA TYR A 264 -4.80 13.05 16.85
C TYR A 264 -4.54 14.29 17.70
N ARG A 265 -4.15 14.10 18.97
CA ARG A 265 -3.76 15.21 19.87
C ARG A 265 -2.56 15.98 19.33
N ALA A 266 -1.54 15.29 18.81
CA ALA A 266 -0.37 15.93 18.23
C ALA A 266 -0.66 16.70 16.93
N PHE A 267 -1.67 16.27 16.17
CA PHE A 267 -2.09 16.92 14.93
C PHE A 267 -3.00 18.12 15.15
N GLN A 268 -3.78 18.16 16.23
CA GLN A 268 -4.76 19.20 16.50
C GLN A 268 -4.18 20.64 16.41
N PRO A 269 -3.00 20.97 16.98
CA PRO A 269 -2.45 22.31 16.90
C PRO A 269 -2.05 22.71 15.47
N LEU A 270 -1.48 21.77 14.70
CA LEU A 270 -1.14 22.00 13.30
C LEU A 270 -2.40 22.24 12.48
N PHE A 271 -3.46 21.47 12.73
CA PHE A 271 -4.75 21.62 12.06
C PHE A 271 -5.36 23.00 12.30
N HIS A 272 -5.40 23.47 13.55
CA HIS A 272 -5.91 24.81 13.89
C HIS A 272 -5.11 25.93 13.21
N ARG A 273 -3.78 25.82 13.16
CA ARG A 273 -2.93 26.77 12.41
C ARG A 273 -3.32 26.79 10.93
N LEU A 274 -3.46 25.63 10.30
CA LEU A 274 -3.86 25.54 8.89
C LEU A 274 -5.27 26.11 8.64
N GLN A 275 -6.19 25.92 9.57
CA GLN A 275 -7.54 26.50 9.51
C GLN A 275 -7.52 28.02 9.57
N SER A 276 -6.72 28.61 10.47
CA SER A 276 -6.60 30.07 10.60
C SER A 276 -6.03 30.74 9.33
N THR A 277 -5.21 30.02 8.57
CA THR A 277 -4.59 30.50 7.33
C THR A 277 -5.44 30.30 6.06
N CYS A 278 -6.53 29.51 6.09
CA CYS A 278 -7.24 29.09 4.88
C CYS A 278 -8.68 29.61 4.85
N SER A 279 -8.91 30.69 4.10
CA SER A 279 -10.23 31.36 3.98
C SER A 279 -11.27 30.51 3.23
N THR A 280 -12.37 30.23 3.94
CA THR A 280 -13.76 29.97 3.51
C THR A 280 -14.06 28.74 2.63
N ARG A 281 -13.24 28.36 1.64
CA ARG A 281 -13.57 27.24 0.71
C ARG A 281 -13.33 25.85 1.31
N SER A 282 -12.48 25.76 2.34
CA SER A 282 -12.07 24.53 3.03
C SER A 282 -13.11 24.03 4.05
N ARG A 283 -14.05 24.90 4.47
CA ARG A 283 -15.12 24.55 5.42
C ARG A 283 -16.16 23.58 4.86
N MET A 284 -16.25 23.38 3.53
CA MET A 284 -17.19 22.42 2.94
C MET A 284 -16.67 20.98 2.92
N LEU A 285 -15.35 20.76 2.97
CA LEU A 285 -14.78 19.41 3.11
C LEU A 285 -14.87 18.88 4.56
N TYR A 286 -15.20 19.77 5.50
CA TYR A 286 -15.34 19.52 6.93
C TYR A 286 -16.47 18.53 7.25
N THR A 287 -17.65 18.71 6.65
CA THR A 287 -18.84 17.89 6.93
C THR A 287 -18.73 16.47 6.39
N SER A 288 -17.87 16.26 5.38
CA SER A 288 -17.63 14.94 4.79
C SER A 288 -16.64 14.08 5.59
N PHE A 289 -15.75 14.69 6.38
CA PHE A 289 -14.70 13.96 7.10
C PHE A 289 -15.13 13.57 8.53
N GLU A 290 -15.92 14.42 9.20
CA GLU A 290 -16.54 14.09 10.50
C GLU A 290 -17.50 12.89 10.42
N SER A 291 -18.23 12.73 9.33
CA SER A 291 -19.20 11.63 9.15
C SER A 291 -18.58 10.26 8.90
N THR A 292 -17.30 10.21 8.49
CA THR A 292 -16.64 8.95 8.10
C THR A 292 -15.79 8.34 9.23
N ILE A 293 -15.47 9.12 10.28
CA ILE A 293 -14.52 8.70 11.33
C ILE A 293 -15.15 8.62 12.73
N LEU A 294 -16.30 9.24 12.97
CA LEU A 294 -17.00 9.15 14.25
C LEU A 294 -18.01 7.99 14.23
N PRO A 295 -17.93 7.00 15.14
CA PRO A 295 -19.09 6.19 15.45
C PRO A 295 -20.12 7.11 16.12
N GLN A 296 -21.31 7.22 15.50
CA GLN A 296 -22.44 7.82 16.18
C GLN A 296 -22.75 6.99 17.43
N ARG A 297 -22.88 7.70 18.56
CA ARG A 297 -23.20 7.13 19.88
C ARG A 297 -24.55 6.44 19.88
#